data_AF-A0A1Q7H657-F1
#
_entry.id   AF-A0A1Q7H657-F1
#
_cell.length_a   1.000
_cell.length_b   1.000
_cell.length_c   1.000
_cell.angle_alpha   90.00
_cell.angle_beta   90.00
_cell.angle_gamma   90.00
#
_symmetry.space_group_name_H-M   'P 1'
#
loop_
_entity.id
_entity.type
_entity.pdbx_description
1 polymer ?
#
loop_
_entity_poly.entity_id
_entity_poly.type
_entity_poly.pdbx_seq_one_letter_code
_entity_poly.pdbx_strand_id
1 'polypeptide(L)'
;MRQLCALLLTIPALAAAQTVRYEVSVPAPTERLFHVKAEFPARGKDTLYLSLPAWSPGAYEIQNYARYVRHFSARSVAGQPLFWDRADKDTWRVTTGRGDRVSVEFDYLADTVDLSLAQLADDFGETLGTNLFLYEEGQLDRPAEVRFALPAGWQVTTALKGAGRGVYSAADYHELADAMTFVGKYALDSVQVDGRWIRIALWPTADYTFAVQRTFRSAVEKMAKVQNLLMGGPPPYETYTIFFNVMHAPVNFGGGLEHSASQYDIMPAPAFADPTGRFGDFILPLLSHEFFHLWNVKRIRPAEMWPYDYHGEQYTPLLWWSEGVTDYYADLTNLRAGLWADSTFLSNSAVNIRQVEAAPEPWSEEDGSVATWINEVYVNSSQLYYPKGSLTGLLLDVSIRDASDNRFSLDDVMRALFTRFYKQGKGFRTADLLALLKEMGMPDVDGFYQRYINGRDPLPYDSVLPKAGIVVTRRTTALPFLGVTSGATPDGQLVVQAVSPGSAAGEAGMVPGDVLLKIGDIAVTPDSDWGAAFRTRYRGQAGQPMTLTVRRESQTLTLNTHVRERATTSFRLERAPSPTPKQAKIWRGLATGTTSP
;
A
#
# COMPACT_ATOMS: atom_id res chain seq x y z
N MET A 1 -16.93 65.00 -9.00
CA MET A 1 -16.27 64.97 -7.69
C MET A 1 -16.26 63.52 -7.20
N ARG A 2 -15.07 62.95 -7.05
CA ARG A 2 -14.66 61.79 -6.22
C ARG A 2 -15.23 60.38 -6.46
N GLN A 3 -14.31 59.55 -6.97
CA GLN A 3 -13.81 58.29 -6.39
C GLN A 3 -14.72 57.05 -6.39
N LEU A 4 -14.42 56.14 -7.32
CA LEU A 4 -14.46 54.69 -7.09
C LEU A 4 -13.36 54.05 -7.94
N CYS A 5 -12.18 53.89 -7.35
CA CYS A 5 -11.09 53.06 -7.88
C CYS A 5 -10.51 52.21 -6.74
N ALA A 6 -10.15 50.99 -7.12
CA ALA A 6 -9.23 50.07 -6.44
C ALA A 6 -9.78 49.23 -5.26
N LEU A 7 -10.50 48.16 -5.59
CA LEU A 7 -10.42 46.89 -4.87
C LEU A 7 -10.45 45.77 -5.91
N LEU A 8 -9.29 45.26 -6.33
CA LEU A 8 -9.13 43.93 -6.98
C LEU A 8 -7.68 43.51 -7.29
N LEU A 9 -6.65 44.18 -6.73
CA LEU A 9 -5.23 43.83 -6.96
C LEU A 9 -4.48 43.29 -5.72
N THR A 10 -5.16 43.06 -4.59
CA THR A 10 -4.50 42.70 -3.31
C THR A 10 -4.31 41.19 -3.07
N ILE A 11 -5.00 40.31 -3.80
CA ILE A 11 -4.98 38.86 -3.57
C ILE A 11 -3.64 38.19 -3.99
N PRO A 12 -3.00 38.51 -5.14
CA PRO A 12 -1.75 37.84 -5.54
C PRO A 12 -0.57 38.20 -4.62
N ALA A 13 -0.55 39.43 -4.10
CA ALA A 13 0.52 39.93 -3.24
C ALA A 13 0.48 39.29 -1.84
N LEU A 14 -0.71 39.02 -1.30
CA LEU A 14 -0.85 38.31 -0.01
C LEU A 14 -0.40 36.86 -0.12
N ALA A 15 -0.77 36.16 -1.19
CA ALA A 15 -0.36 34.77 -1.42
C ALA A 15 1.17 34.65 -1.53
N ALA A 16 1.83 35.51 -2.30
CA ALA A 16 3.29 35.54 -2.43
C ALA A 16 4.03 35.82 -1.10
N ALA A 17 3.44 36.60 -0.20
CA ALA A 17 3.99 36.85 1.13
C ALA A 17 3.81 35.66 2.09
N GLN A 18 2.88 34.74 1.79
CA GLN A 18 2.63 33.52 2.57
C GLN A 18 3.43 32.30 2.08
N THR A 19 3.94 32.34 0.85
CA THR A 19 4.61 31.20 0.22
C THR A 19 5.91 30.81 0.93
N VAL A 20 6.04 29.52 1.22
CA VAL A 20 7.32 28.90 1.61
C VAL A 20 8.07 28.51 0.34
N ARG A 21 9.38 28.78 0.30
CA ARG A 21 10.20 28.49 -0.88
C ARG A 21 11.23 27.45 -0.53
N TYR A 22 11.27 26.37 -1.28
CA TYR A 22 12.22 25.28 -1.12
C TYR A 22 13.14 25.19 -2.33
N GLU A 23 14.40 24.91 -2.08
CA GLU A 23 15.38 24.48 -3.07
C GLU A 23 15.95 23.14 -2.60
N VAL A 24 15.84 22.13 -3.46
CA VAL A 24 16.39 20.80 -3.24
C VAL A 24 17.53 20.60 -4.22
N SER A 25 18.69 20.19 -3.70
CA SER A 25 19.87 19.94 -4.53
C SER A 25 20.52 18.60 -4.18
N VAL A 26 21.22 18.04 -5.17
CA VAL A 26 22.02 16.81 -5.01
C VAL A 26 23.46 17.17 -5.37
N PRO A 27 24.25 17.68 -4.39
CA PRO A 27 25.60 18.18 -4.67
C PRO A 27 26.56 17.05 -5.06
N ALA A 28 26.46 15.91 -4.39
CA ALA A 28 27.27 14.72 -4.65
C ALA A 28 26.40 13.46 -4.47
N PRO A 29 25.93 12.81 -5.56
CA PRO A 29 25.09 11.61 -5.47
C PRO A 29 25.71 10.48 -4.61
N THR A 30 27.03 10.34 -4.63
CA THR A 30 27.75 9.33 -3.84
C THR A 30 27.63 9.52 -2.33
N GLU A 31 27.29 10.72 -1.86
CA GLU A 31 27.08 11.00 -0.43
C GLU A 31 25.67 10.62 0.05
N ARG A 32 24.74 10.34 -0.88
CA ARG A 32 23.34 10.02 -0.60
C ARG A 32 22.61 11.09 0.21
N LEU A 33 22.95 12.36 -0.03
CA LEU A 33 22.35 13.50 0.65
C LEU A 33 21.52 14.33 -0.33
N PHE A 34 20.27 14.59 0.04
CA PHE A 34 19.53 15.75 -0.47
C PHE A 34 19.87 16.96 0.41
N HIS A 35 20.39 18.01 -0.19
CA HIS A 35 20.55 19.29 0.50
C HIS A 35 19.29 20.14 0.29
N VAL A 36 18.65 20.54 1.38
CA VAL A 36 17.39 21.29 1.36
C VAL A 36 17.59 22.67 1.98
N LYS A 37 17.21 23.70 1.23
CA LYS A 37 17.07 25.08 1.71
C LYS A 37 15.61 25.49 1.67
N ALA A 38 15.11 26.05 2.77
CA ALA A 38 13.73 26.49 2.90
C ALA A 38 13.66 27.92 3.45
N GLU A 39 12.90 28.80 2.81
CA GLU A 39 12.61 30.14 3.31
C GLU A 39 11.17 30.24 3.82
N PHE A 40 11.01 30.44 5.12
CA PHE A 40 9.71 30.57 5.78
C PHE A 40 9.34 32.03 6.03
N PRO A 41 8.09 32.45 5.75
CA PRO A 41 7.55 33.69 6.28
C PRO A 41 7.48 33.64 7.81
N ALA A 42 8.16 34.56 8.49
CA ALA A 42 8.13 34.70 9.94
C ALA A 42 7.12 35.77 10.41
N ARG A 43 6.82 36.77 9.56
CA ARG A 43 5.80 37.82 9.80
C ARG A 43 5.92 38.50 11.17
N GLY A 44 7.15 38.72 11.63
CA GLY A 44 7.41 39.36 12.92
C GLY A 44 7.10 38.50 14.15
N LYS A 45 6.74 37.20 14.00
CA LYS A 45 6.68 36.26 15.11
C LYS A 45 8.05 36.18 15.77
N ASP A 46 8.13 36.10 17.09
CA ASP A 46 9.41 35.93 17.81
C ASP A 46 10.03 34.55 17.59
N THR A 47 9.21 33.56 17.27
CA THR A 47 9.63 32.16 17.14
C THR A 47 8.83 31.45 16.05
N LEU A 48 9.50 30.57 15.30
CA LEU A 48 8.90 29.58 14.42
C LEU A 48 9.09 28.17 15.00
N TYR A 49 8.08 27.33 14.87
CA TYR A 49 8.15 25.90 15.12
C TYR A 49 8.04 25.21 13.77
N LEU A 50 9.14 24.59 13.35
CA LEU A 50 9.28 23.98 12.04
C LEU A 50 9.44 22.49 12.20
N SER A 51 8.56 21.71 11.59
CA SER A 51 8.49 20.27 11.84
C SER A 51 8.62 19.48 10.55
N LEU A 52 9.19 18.29 10.65
CA LEU A 52 9.18 17.29 9.59
C LEU A 52 8.19 16.19 10.00
N PRO A 53 7.38 15.62 9.10
CA PRO A 53 6.46 14.54 9.45
C PRO A 53 7.15 13.36 10.14
N ALA A 54 6.43 12.71 11.05
CA ALA A 54 6.86 11.47 11.68
C ALA A 54 6.47 10.22 10.88
N TRP A 55 5.51 10.35 9.97
CA TRP A 55 4.96 9.29 9.13
C TRP A 55 4.40 9.87 7.82
N SER A 56 4.05 9.00 6.87
CA SER A 56 3.46 9.39 5.59
C SER A 56 2.06 8.79 5.43
N PRO A 57 1.04 9.56 5.03
CA PRO A 57 -0.25 9.00 4.61
C PRO A 57 -0.10 7.82 3.64
N GLY A 58 -0.81 6.73 3.92
CA GLY A 58 -0.72 5.44 3.21
C GLY A 58 0.25 4.46 3.88
N ALA A 59 1.28 4.95 4.58
CA ALA A 59 2.22 4.15 5.36
C ALA A 59 1.95 4.33 6.87
N TYR A 60 1.06 3.50 7.42
CA TYR A 60 0.56 3.60 8.80
C TYR A 60 1.57 3.12 9.85
N GLU A 61 2.74 3.73 9.90
CA GLU A 61 3.79 3.46 10.88
C GLU A 61 4.62 4.72 11.15
N ILE A 62 5.16 4.84 12.37
CA ILE A 62 6.01 5.97 12.73
C ILE A 62 7.45 5.73 12.26
N GLN A 63 7.84 6.42 11.20
CA GLN A 63 9.18 6.38 10.60
C GLN A 63 10.18 7.34 11.27
N ASN A 64 9.68 8.43 11.85
CA ASN A 64 10.47 9.54 12.42
C ASN A 64 11.50 10.10 11.43
N TYR A 65 11.05 10.68 10.30
CA TYR A 65 11.94 11.15 9.22
C TYR A 65 13.01 12.16 9.71
N ALA A 66 12.75 12.91 10.77
CA ALA A 66 13.71 13.82 11.40
C ALA A 66 15.01 13.14 11.90
N ARG A 67 15.05 11.80 11.99
CA ARG A 67 16.27 11.02 12.30
C ARG A 67 17.32 11.07 11.19
N TYR A 68 16.91 11.35 9.95
CA TYR A 68 17.79 11.43 8.77
C TYR A 68 18.34 12.84 8.52
N VAL A 69 17.85 13.84 9.25
CA VAL A 69 18.26 15.24 9.12
C VAL A 69 19.62 15.48 9.78
N ARG A 70 20.54 16.12 9.06
CA ARG A 70 21.89 16.51 9.49
C ARG A 70 22.18 17.96 9.10
N HIS A 71 23.20 18.53 9.74
CA HIS A 71 23.68 19.90 9.44
C HIS A 71 22.60 20.99 9.45
N PHE A 72 21.57 20.84 10.29
CA PHE A 72 20.51 21.83 10.41
C PHE A 72 21.07 23.19 10.84
N SER A 73 20.67 24.25 10.13
CA SER A 73 21.00 25.62 10.47
C SER A 73 19.86 26.57 10.14
N ALA A 74 19.79 27.68 10.87
CA ALA A 74 18.84 28.75 10.64
C ALA A 74 19.53 30.11 10.56
N ARG A 75 19.12 30.94 9.60
CA ARG A 75 19.66 32.27 9.35
C ARG A 75 18.55 33.27 9.03
N SER A 76 18.78 34.54 9.32
CA SER A 76 17.98 35.63 8.75
C SER A 76 18.25 35.76 7.24
N VAL A 77 17.39 36.50 6.53
CA VAL A 77 17.63 36.83 5.10
C VAL A 77 18.95 37.58 4.90
N ALA A 78 19.42 38.33 5.90
CA ALA A 78 20.71 39.02 5.89
C ALA A 78 21.91 38.09 6.18
N GLY A 79 21.70 36.77 6.31
CA GLY A 79 22.73 35.76 6.54
C GLY A 79 23.17 35.59 8.00
N GLN A 80 22.64 36.40 8.92
CA GLN A 80 22.97 36.29 10.35
C GLN A 80 22.46 34.98 10.93
N PRO A 81 23.30 34.19 11.64
CA PRO A 81 22.86 32.99 12.34
C PRO A 81 21.75 33.29 13.34
N LEU A 82 20.74 32.42 13.38
CA LEU A 82 19.64 32.48 14.33
C LEU A 82 19.78 31.35 15.35
N PHE A 83 19.39 31.62 16.60
CA PHE A 83 19.32 30.57 17.62
C PHE A 83 18.20 29.58 17.28
N TRP A 84 18.50 28.29 17.44
CA TRP A 84 17.53 27.22 17.32
C TRP A 84 17.84 26.10 18.29
N ASP A 85 16.81 25.37 18.68
CA ASP A 85 16.89 24.10 19.41
C ASP A 85 15.78 23.14 18.96
N ARG A 86 15.81 21.90 19.44
CA ARG A 86 14.71 20.94 19.22
C ARG A 86 13.65 21.13 20.29
N ALA A 87 12.39 21.29 19.88
CA ALA A 87 11.26 21.32 20.80
C ALA A 87 10.82 19.91 21.20
N ASP A 88 10.93 18.95 20.28
CA ASP A 88 10.61 17.53 20.45
C ASP A 88 11.38 16.67 19.41
N LYS A 89 10.87 15.49 19.06
CA LYS A 89 11.55 14.50 18.20
C LYS A 89 11.70 14.96 16.75
N ASP A 90 10.82 15.81 16.26
CA ASP A 90 10.67 16.18 14.86
C ASP A 90 10.41 17.68 14.61
N THR A 91 10.36 18.48 15.67
CA THR A 91 10.18 19.95 15.62
C THR A 91 11.43 20.71 16.04
N TRP A 92 11.83 21.66 15.20
CA TRP A 92 12.85 22.66 15.50
C TRP A 92 12.18 24.00 15.85
N ARG A 93 12.60 24.56 16.99
CA ARG A 93 12.21 25.90 17.41
C ARG A 93 13.28 26.89 17.00
N VAL A 94 12.92 27.88 16.18
CA VAL A 94 13.83 28.89 15.63
C VAL A 94 13.45 30.27 16.12
N THR A 95 14.39 30.97 16.77
CA THR A 95 14.21 32.37 17.17
C THR A 95 14.43 33.28 15.96
N THR A 96 13.44 34.09 15.59
CA THR A 96 13.45 34.80 14.29
C THR A 96 14.11 36.17 14.35
N GLY A 97 14.29 36.73 15.55
CA GLY A 97 14.66 38.14 15.74
C GLY A 97 13.62 39.14 15.20
N ARG A 98 12.35 38.72 15.08
CA ARG A 98 11.25 39.46 14.45
C ARG A 98 11.48 39.83 12.98
N GLY A 99 12.35 39.08 12.29
CA GLY A 99 12.52 39.22 10.85
C GLY A 99 11.25 38.85 10.08
N ASP A 100 11.13 39.32 8.84
CA ASP A 100 10.00 38.99 7.97
C ASP A 100 10.07 37.55 7.44
N ARG A 101 11.28 37.03 7.24
CA ARG A 101 11.55 35.66 6.80
C ARG A 101 12.76 35.05 7.50
N VAL A 102 12.75 33.73 7.57
CA VAL A 102 13.84 32.89 8.10
C VAL A 102 14.24 31.90 7.02
N SER A 103 15.55 31.74 6.81
CA SER A 103 16.12 30.69 5.97
C SER A 103 16.57 29.53 6.85
N VAL A 104 16.18 28.32 6.50
CA VAL A 104 16.62 27.07 7.13
C VAL A 104 17.30 26.22 6.08
N GLU A 105 18.39 25.57 6.46
CA GLU A 105 19.16 24.68 5.60
C GLU A 105 19.51 23.40 6.36
N PHE A 106 19.43 22.25 5.69
CA PHE A 106 19.83 20.95 6.24
C PHE A 106 20.14 19.94 5.13
N ASP A 107 20.80 18.85 5.50
CA ASP A 107 20.99 17.69 4.65
C ASP A 107 20.09 16.54 5.13
N TYR A 108 19.47 15.81 4.20
CA TYR A 108 18.69 14.62 4.47
C TYR A 108 19.39 13.39 3.90
N LEU A 109 19.70 12.41 4.75
CA LEU A 109 20.26 11.13 4.32
C LEU A 109 19.20 10.24 3.66
N ALA A 110 19.38 9.96 2.37
CA ALA A 110 18.49 9.15 1.54
C ALA A 110 19.18 7.83 1.18
N ASP A 111 19.21 6.87 2.11
CA ASP A 111 19.95 5.62 1.96
C ASP A 111 19.09 4.36 2.10
N THR A 112 17.77 4.52 2.19
CA THR A 112 16.85 3.43 2.54
C THR A 112 15.87 3.16 1.39
N VAL A 113 15.80 1.90 0.94
CA VAL A 113 14.75 1.42 0.02
C VAL A 113 13.51 1.12 0.84
N ASP A 114 12.47 1.93 0.66
CA ASP A 114 11.16 1.77 1.30
C ASP A 114 10.14 2.58 0.49
N LEU A 115 8.85 2.26 0.62
CA LEU A 115 7.78 2.98 -0.07
C LEU A 115 7.56 4.40 0.48
N SER A 116 7.98 4.67 1.73
CA SER A 116 7.77 5.94 2.42
C SER A 116 9.05 6.70 2.76
N LEU A 117 10.23 6.14 2.43
CA LEU A 117 11.54 6.77 2.65
C LEU A 117 12.19 7.20 1.34
N ALA A 118 13.25 7.99 1.48
CA ALA A 118 14.04 8.45 0.34
C ALA A 118 15.26 7.56 0.13
N GLN A 119 15.58 7.31 -1.14
CA GLN A 119 16.83 6.72 -1.56
C GLN A 119 17.50 7.60 -2.63
N LEU A 120 18.82 7.57 -2.61
CA LEU A 120 19.66 8.13 -3.65
C LEU A 120 20.75 7.10 -3.98
N ALA A 121 20.77 6.65 -5.24
CA ALA A 121 21.65 5.61 -5.75
C ALA A 121 22.26 6.04 -7.08
N ASP A 122 23.59 6.06 -7.17
CA ASP A 122 24.38 6.36 -8.38
C ASP A 122 23.86 7.53 -9.24
N ASP A 123 22.99 7.26 -10.23
CA ASP A 123 22.42 8.23 -11.16
C ASP A 123 20.91 8.47 -11.00
N PHE A 124 20.36 8.10 -9.85
CA PHE A 124 18.93 8.16 -9.51
C PHE A 124 18.70 8.52 -8.04
N GLY A 125 17.52 9.09 -7.78
CA GLY A 125 16.99 9.19 -6.44
C GLY A 125 15.50 9.43 -6.44
N GLU A 126 14.87 8.96 -5.36
CA GLU A 126 13.47 9.08 -5.09
C GLU A 126 13.22 9.70 -3.72
N THR A 127 12.13 10.46 -3.61
CA THR A 127 11.75 11.10 -2.35
C THR A 127 10.28 11.48 -2.33
N LEU A 128 9.68 11.41 -1.14
CA LEU A 128 8.39 12.02 -0.81
C LEU A 128 8.59 13.37 -0.15
N GLY A 129 7.56 14.22 -0.27
CA GLY A 129 7.57 15.51 0.39
C GLY A 129 7.67 15.43 1.92
N THR A 130 7.11 14.38 2.52
CA THR A 130 7.24 14.06 3.95
C THR A 130 8.69 13.84 4.39
N ASN A 131 9.60 13.47 3.48
CA ASN A 131 11.02 13.31 3.80
C ASN A 131 11.77 14.65 3.81
N LEU A 132 11.46 15.57 2.89
CA LEU A 132 12.31 16.74 2.63
C LEU A 132 11.71 18.08 3.04
N PHE A 133 10.40 18.21 3.17
CA PHE A 133 9.79 19.52 3.34
C PHE A 133 9.31 19.75 4.77
N LEU A 134 10.07 20.55 5.52
CA LEU A 134 9.63 21.09 6.81
C LEU A 134 8.38 21.96 6.63
N TYR A 135 7.46 21.96 7.59
CA TYR A 135 6.33 22.89 7.65
C TYR A 135 6.35 23.72 8.93
N GLU A 136 5.64 24.85 8.95
CA GLU A 136 5.40 25.57 10.19
C GLU A 136 4.16 25.03 10.89
N GLU A 137 4.29 24.72 12.18
CA GLU A 137 3.19 24.25 13.01
C GLU A 137 1.96 25.16 12.94
N GLY A 138 0.79 24.53 12.76
CA GLY A 138 -0.50 25.23 12.61
C GLY A 138 -0.64 26.05 11.31
N GLN A 139 0.17 25.78 10.28
CA GLN A 139 0.16 26.51 9.00
C GLN A 139 0.14 25.58 7.77
N LEU A 140 -0.64 24.50 7.84
CA LEU A 140 -0.74 23.51 6.77
C LEU A 140 -1.34 24.07 5.47
N ASP A 141 -2.12 25.15 5.51
CA ASP A 141 -2.73 25.77 4.32
C ASP A 141 -1.78 26.67 3.50
N ARG A 142 -0.49 26.73 3.86
CA ARG A 142 0.45 27.63 3.17
C ARG A 142 0.87 27.06 1.80
N PRO A 143 0.86 27.89 0.74
CA PRO A 143 1.39 27.47 -0.55
C PRO A 143 2.90 27.34 -0.49
N ALA A 144 3.43 26.48 -1.36
CA ALA A 144 4.87 26.24 -1.48
C ALA A 144 5.33 26.35 -2.94
N GLU A 145 6.57 26.80 -3.11
CA GLU A 145 7.32 26.71 -4.38
C GLU A 145 8.54 25.81 -4.16
N VAL A 146 8.84 24.94 -5.11
CA VAL A 146 9.98 24.01 -5.06
C VAL A 146 10.82 24.16 -6.33
N ARG A 147 12.14 24.24 -6.15
CA ARG A 147 13.13 24.20 -7.23
C ARG A 147 14.09 23.03 -7.01
N PHE A 148 14.50 22.40 -8.10
CA PHE A 148 15.48 21.31 -8.07
C PHE A 148 16.76 21.74 -8.78
N ALA A 149 17.88 21.71 -8.07
CA ALA A 149 19.22 21.93 -8.61
C ALA A 149 19.96 20.58 -8.68
N LEU A 150 19.92 19.96 -9.86
CA LEU A 150 20.35 18.58 -10.07
C LEU A 150 21.66 18.50 -10.86
N PRO A 151 22.42 17.39 -10.72
CA PRO A 151 23.57 17.11 -11.56
C PRO A 151 23.26 17.18 -13.06
N ALA A 152 24.29 17.50 -13.85
CA ALA A 152 24.14 17.58 -15.31
C ALA A 152 23.62 16.26 -15.91
N GLY A 153 22.59 16.36 -16.76
CA GLY A 153 21.96 15.22 -17.41
C GLY A 153 20.90 14.48 -16.57
N TRP A 154 20.66 14.90 -15.32
CA TRP A 154 19.53 14.42 -14.54
C TRP A 154 18.24 15.15 -14.96
N GLN A 155 17.13 14.42 -14.95
CA GLN A 155 15.78 14.99 -15.10
C GLN A 155 15.02 14.89 -13.77
N VAL A 156 13.89 15.60 -13.69
CA VAL A 156 12.97 15.57 -12.54
C VAL A 156 11.55 15.29 -13.02
N THR A 157 10.86 14.40 -12.32
CA THR A 157 9.44 14.10 -12.49
C THR A 157 8.85 14.10 -11.10
N THR A 158 7.82 14.91 -10.88
CA THR A 158 7.16 15.05 -9.59
C THR A 158 5.65 15.12 -9.76
N ALA A 159 4.92 14.77 -8.70
CA ALA A 159 3.48 14.99 -8.60
C ALA A 159 3.11 16.47 -8.35
N LEU A 160 4.07 17.34 -8.01
CA LEU A 160 3.83 18.78 -7.88
C LEU A 160 3.38 19.42 -9.21
N LYS A 161 2.56 20.45 -9.10
CA LYS A 161 2.09 21.22 -10.26
C LYS A 161 3.18 22.16 -10.78
N GLY A 162 3.16 22.37 -12.10
CA GLY A 162 4.00 23.35 -12.79
C GLY A 162 5.39 22.82 -13.14
N ALA A 163 5.92 23.22 -14.29
CA ALA A 163 7.33 23.08 -14.66
C ALA A 163 7.76 24.19 -15.65
N GLY A 164 6.99 25.29 -15.72
CA GLY A 164 7.06 26.29 -16.79
C GLY A 164 8.25 27.24 -16.77
N ARG A 165 9.16 27.12 -15.77
CA ARG A 165 10.47 27.82 -15.63
C ARG A 165 11.44 27.07 -14.68
N GLY A 166 11.27 25.75 -14.51
CA GLY A 166 12.01 24.98 -13.48
C GLY A 166 11.54 25.24 -12.04
N VAL A 167 10.31 25.72 -11.86
CA VAL A 167 9.66 25.91 -10.55
C VAL A 167 8.38 25.09 -10.50
N TYR A 168 8.25 24.33 -9.43
CA TYR A 168 7.08 23.53 -9.07
C TYR A 168 6.33 24.22 -7.92
N SER A 169 5.05 23.93 -7.75
CA SER A 169 4.22 24.55 -6.71
C SER A 169 3.24 23.56 -6.08
N ALA A 170 2.95 23.79 -4.81
CA ALA A 170 1.86 23.16 -4.06
C ALA A 170 0.91 24.25 -3.51
N ALA A 171 -0.39 23.99 -3.51
CA ALA A 171 -1.38 24.92 -2.99
C ALA A 171 -1.37 25.00 -1.44
N ASP A 172 -1.02 23.89 -0.80
CA ASP A 172 -0.93 23.72 0.64
C ASP A 172 0.16 22.69 0.99
N TYR A 173 0.41 22.47 2.28
CA TYR A 173 1.38 21.49 2.75
C TYR A 173 0.95 20.05 2.49
N HIS A 174 -0.36 19.76 2.41
CA HIS A 174 -0.82 18.40 2.12
C HIS A 174 -0.44 18.00 0.68
N GLU A 175 -0.59 18.90 -0.29
CA GLU A 175 -0.11 18.68 -1.67
C GLU A 175 1.43 18.58 -1.72
N LEU A 176 2.14 19.35 -0.88
CA LEU A 176 3.60 19.29 -0.81
C LEU A 176 4.09 17.97 -0.23
N ALA A 177 3.52 17.54 0.90
CA ALA A 177 3.87 16.31 1.60
C ALA A 177 3.56 15.06 0.77
N ASP A 178 2.45 15.08 0.02
CA ASP A 178 1.99 13.96 -0.82
C ASP A 178 2.73 13.86 -2.17
N ALA A 179 3.70 14.74 -2.44
CA ALA A 179 4.34 14.81 -3.73
C ALA A 179 5.52 13.85 -3.88
N MET A 180 5.27 12.71 -4.53
CA MET A 180 6.33 11.80 -4.97
C MET A 180 7.20 12.44 -6.07
N THR A 181 8.51 12.24 -5.98
CA THR A 181 9.50 12.81 -6.89
C THR A 181 10.60 11.81 -7.24
N PHE A 182 10.85 11.64 -8.54
CA PHE A 182 12.05 11.01 -9.10
C PHE A 182 12.99 12.07 -9.67
N VAL A 183 14.27 11.97 -9.32
CA VAL A 183 15.37 12.73 -9.91
C VAL A 183 16.41 11.77 -10.47
N GLY A 184 17.09 12.13 -11.57
CA GLY A 184 18.13 11.29 -12.15
C GLY A 184 17.82 10.78 -13.55
N LYS A 185 18.27 9.56 -13.85
CA LYS A 185 18.17 8.94 -15.18
C LYS A 185 17.24 7.73 -15.16
N TYR A 186 16.03 7.91 -15.67
CA TYR A 186 14.99 6.89 -15.71
C TYR A 186 14.18 7.00 -17.00
N ALA A 187 13.45 5.95 -17.35
CA ALA A 187 12.53 5.98 -18.48
C ALA A 187 11.32 6.85 -18.11
N LEU A 188 10.91 7.73 -19.02
CA LEU A 188 9.67 8.50 -18.89
C LEU A 188 8.80 8.29 -20.13
N ASP A 189 7.61 7.78 -19.90
CA ASP A 189 6.60 7.52 -20.93
C ASP A 189 5.25 8.14 -20.54
N SER A 190 4.31 8.23 -21.47
CA SER A 190 2.97 8.74 -21.21
C SER A 190 1.91 8.11 -22.11
N VAL A 191 0.73 7.90 -21.55
CA VAL A 191 -0.50 7.49 -22.23
C VAL A 191 -1.62 8.50 -21.95
N GLN A 192 -2.55 8.65 -22.90
CA GLN A 192 -3.77 9.40 -22.67
C GLN A 192 -4.95 8.45 -22.46
N VAL A 193 -5.73 8.69 -21.41
CA VAL A 193 -6.96 7.96 -21.12
C VAL A 193 -8.03 8.99 -20.74
N ASP A 194 -9.19 8.94 -21.40
CA ASP A 194 -10.32 9.85 -21.14
C ASP A 194 -9.95 11.35 -21.11
N GLY A 195 -9.03 11.76 -21.98
CA GLY A 195 -8.56 13.16 -22.08
C GLY A 195 -7.60 13.60 -20.97
N ARG A 196 -7.12 12.67 -20.14
CA ARG A 196 -6.11 12.92 -19.09
C ARG A 196 -4.79 12.23 -19.42
N TRP A 197 -3.70 12.75 -18.87
CA TRP A 197 -2.39 12.13 -19.00
C TRP A 197 -2.10 11.18 -17.85
N ILE A 198 -1.52 10.02 -18.17
CA ILE A 198 -0.90 9.12 -17.20
C ILE A 198 0.57 8.94 -17.62
N ARG A 199 1.49 9.41 -16.78
CA ARG A 199 2.93 9.28 -16.95
C ARG A 199 3.41 7.98 -16.30
N ILE A 200 4.42 7.36 -16.90
CA ILE A 200 5.10 6.19 -16.34
C ILE A 200 6.58 6.58 -16.22
N ALA A 201 7.06 6.74 -15.00
CA ALA A 201 8.47 6.99 -14.68
C ALA A 201 9.05 5.70 -14.10
N LEU A 202 9.89 5.00 -14.87
CA LEU A 202 10.44 3.71 -14.46
C LEU A 202 11.96 3.73 -14.36
N TRP A 203 12.49 3.32 -13.21
CA TRP A 203 13.91 3.11 -12.98
C TRP A 203 14.21 1.64 -12.64
N PRO A 204 15.34 1.08 -13.12
CA PRO A 204 16.27 1.65 -14.09
C PRO A 204 15.70 1.62 -15.52
N THR A 205 16.20 2.52 -16.37
CA THR A 205 15.76 2.64 -17.78
C THR A 205 15.85 1.32 -18.55
N ALA A 206 16.81 0.46 -18.20
CA ALA A 206 17.04 -0.83 -18.86
C ALA A 206 15.86 -1.82 -18.73
N ASP A 207 15.06 -1.72 -17.67
CA ASP A 207 13.92 -2.62 -17.45
C ASP A 207 12.66 -2.18 -18.23
N TYR A 208 12.62 -0.93 -18.72
CA TYR A 208 11.53 -0.44 -19.56
C TYR A 208 11.76 -0.75 -21.05
N THR A 209 12.00 -2.03 -21.36
CA THR A 209 12.18 -2.51 -22.73
C THR A 209 10.93 -2.26 -23.59
N PHE A 210 11.05 -2.30 -24.92
CA PHE A 210 9.89 -2.16 -25.82
C PHE A 210 8.75 -3.16 -25.52
N ALA A 211 9.09 -4.38 -25.10
CA ALA A 211 8.10 -5.38 -24.76
C ALA A 211 7.35 -5.02 -23.47
N VAL A 212 8.09 -4.62 -22.43
CA VAL A 212 7.53 -4.14 -21.15
C VAL A 212 6.69 -2.89 -21.37
N GLN A 213 7.21 -1.89 -22.08
CA GLN A 213 6.50 -0.66 -22.42
C GLN A 213 5.13 -0.95 -23.05
N ARG A 214 5.07 -1.84 -24.04
CA ARG A 214 3.80 -2.18 -24.71
C ARG A 214 2.79 -2.80 -23.74
N THR A 215 3.22 -3.74 -22.90
CA THR A 215 2.34 -4.38 -21.91
C THR A 215 1.88 -3.38 -20.86
N PHE A 216 2.80 -2.55 -20.33
CA PHE A 216 2.52 -1.54 -19.32
C PHE A 216 1.49 -0.51 -19.81
N ARG A 217 1.72 0.07 -21.00
CA ARG A 217 0.78 1.00 -21.63
C ARG A 217 -0.62 0.39 -21.79
N SER A 218 -0.69 -0.86 -22.28
CA SER A 218 -1.97 -1.53 -22.49
C SER A 218 -2.70 -1.83 -21.19
N ALA A 219 -1.98 -2.24 -20.13
CA ALA A 219 -2.56 -2.49 -18.82
C ALA A 219 -3.11 -1.19 -18.19
N VAL A 220 -2.29 -0.13 -18.18
CA VAL A 220 -2.67 1.19 -17.63
C VAL A 220 -3.87 1.78 -18.38
N GLU A 221 -3.90 1.70 -19.71
CA GLU A 221 -5.03 2.20 -20.50
C GLU A 221 -6.33 1.48 -20.13
N LYS A 222 -6.29 0.14 -20.03
CA LYS A 222 -7.47 -0.68 -19.71
C LYS A 222 -7.95 -0.47 -18.28
N MET A 223 -7.04 -0.47 -17.30
CA MET A 223 -7.39 -0.33 -15.88
C MET A 223 -7.97 1.06 -15.59
N ALA A 224 -7.33 2.12 -16.10
CA ALA A 224 -7.76 3.49 -15.86
C ALA A 224 -9.14 3.76 -16.44
N LYS A 225 -9.41 3.27 -17.66
CA LYS A 225 -10.72 3.41 -18.30
C LYS A 225 -11.84 2.75 -17.48
N VAL A 226 -11.59 1.57 -16.90
CA VAL A 226 -12.56 0.88 -16.06
C VAL A 226 -12.83 1.65 -14.77
N GLN A 227 -11.79 2.09 -14.06
CA GLN A 227 -11.96 2.78 -12.78
C GLN A 227 -12.57 4.18 -12.95
N ASN A 228 -12.18 4.91 -14.01
CA ASN A 228 -12.81 6.17 -14.39
C ASN A 228 -14.33 6.00 -14.62
N LEU A 229 -14.72 4.96 -15.38
CA LEU A 229 -16.12 4.67 -15.66
C LEU A 229 -16.89 4.29 -14.38
N LEU A 230 -16.26 3.48 -13.51
CA LEU A 230 -16.84 3.01 -12.24
C LEU A 230 -17.23 4.18 -11.35
N MET A 231 -16.30 5.10 -11.10
CA MET A 231 -16.53 6.24 -10.22
C MET A 231 -17.41 7.32 -10.86
N GLY A 232 -17.46 7.35 -12.18
CA GLY A 232 -18.31 8.26 -12.94
C GLY A 232 -17.85 9.72 -12.88
N GLY A 233 -18.22 10.48 -13.92
CA GLY A 233 -17.73 11.85 -14.10
C GLY A 233 -16.30 11.92 -14.62
N PRO A 234 -15.74 13.13 -14.77
CA PRO A 234 -14.38 13.30 -15.27
C PRO A 234 -13.36 12.79 -14.23
N PRO A 235 -12.25 12.16 -14.66
CA PRO A 235 -11.22 11.71 -13.74
C PRO A 235 -10.67 12.90 -12.94
N PRO A 236 -10.46 12.76 -11.61
CA PRO A 236 -10.14 13.87 -10.72
C PRO A 236 -8.67 14.30 -10.74
N TYR A 237 -7.97 14.08 -11.85
CA TYR A 237 -6.59 14.49 -12.11
C TYR A 237 -6.45 15.07 -13.51
N GLU A 238 -5.48 15.95 -13.73
CA GLU A 238 -5.05 16.36 -15.06
C GLU A 238 -3.95 15.45 -15.59
N THR A 239 -2.97 15.19 -14.72
CA THR A 239 -1.87 14.25 -14.94
C THR A 239 -1.76 13.34 -13.73
N TYR A 240 -1.71 12.04 -13.96
CA TYR A 240 -1.33 11.04 -12.96
C TYR A 240 0.07 10.52 -13.26
N THR A 241 0.88 10.19 -12.26
CA THR A 241 2.20 9.57 -12.47
C THR A 241 2.33 8.24 -11.75
N ILE A 242 2.71 7.19 -12.47
CA ILE A 242 3.16 5.93 -11.90
C ILE A 242 4.69 6.02 -11.81
N PHE A 243 5.20 6.12 -10.58
CA PHE A 243 6.63 6.02 -10.29
C PHE A 243 6.93 4.56 -9.97
N PHE A 244 7.83 3.91 -10.70
CA PHE A 244 8.08 2.49 -10.56
C PHE A 244 9.58 2.22 -10.44
N ASN A 245 9.98 1.55 -9.36
CA ASN A 245 11.36 1.17 -9.07
C ASN A 245 11.52 -0.35 -9.14
N VAL A 246 12.31 -0.82 -10.12
CA VAL A 246 12.62 -2.23 -10.33
C VAL A 246 13.95 -2.55 -9.65
N MET A 247 13.89 -3.31 -8.57
CA MET A 247 15.03 -3.56 -7.69
C MET A 247 15.82 -4.80 -8.12
N HIS A 248 17.07 -4.58 -8.55
CA HIS A 248 18.04 -5.66 -8.80
C HIS A 248 18.87 -6.02 -7.57
N ALA A 249 18.96 -5.11 -6.60
CA ALA A 249 19.54 -5.41 -5.30
C ALA A 249 18.60 -6.33 -4.48
N PRO A 250 19.12 -7.16 -3.57
CA PRO A 250 18.29 -8.02 -2.74
C PRO A 250 17.29 -7.20 -1.90
N VAL A 251 16.00 -7.35 -2.23
CA VAL A 251 14.86 -6.84 -1.46
C VAL A 251 13.84 -7.96 -1.35
N ASN A 252 13.22 -8.09 -0.18
CA ASN A 252 12.31 -9.20 0.13
C ASN A 252 10.83 -8.77 0.13
N PHE A 253 10.52 -7.59 -0.40
CA PHE A 253 9.18 -7.06 -0.51
C PHE A 253 8.94 -6.45 -1.89
N GLY A 254 7.67 -6.30 -2.25
CA GLY A 254 7.19 -5.49 -3.36
C GLY A 254 5.81 -4.95 -2.98
N GLY A 255 5.47 -3.76 -3.46
CA GLY A 255 4.27 -3.04 -3.04
C GLY A 255 4.21 -1.65 -3.65
N GLY A 256 3.22 -0.88 -3.22
CA GLY A 256 2.99 0.48 -3.68
C GLY A 256 2.57 1.40 -2.54
N LEU A 257 2.66 2.70 -2.80
CA LEU A 257 2.15 3.75 -1.93
C LEU A 257 1.39 4.78 -2.76
N GLU A 258 0.22 5.13 -2.26
CA GLU A 258 -0.78 5.89 -2.98
C GLU A 258 -0.74 7.39 -2.71
N HIS A 259 -0.87 8.18 -3.77
CA HIS A 259 -0.88 9.64 -3.71
C HIS A 259 -2.04 10.23 -4.52
N SER A 260 -2.36 11.50 -4.24
CA SER A 260 -3.57 12.17 -4.76
C SER A 260 -3.59 12.31 -6.29
N ALA A 261 -2.41 12.23 -6.92
CA ALA A 261 -2.20 12.26 -8.37
C ALA A 261 -0.97 11.42 -8.81
N SER A 262 -0.54 10.45 -8.00
CA SER A 262 0.53 9.52 -8.36
C SER A 262 0.49 8.26 -7.52
N GLN A 263 1.31 7.28 -7.86
CA GLN A 263 1.67 6.15 -7.00
C GLN A 263 3.18 5.94 -7.06
N TYR A 264 3.76 5.37 -6.01
CA TYR A 264 5.13 4.88 -6.00
C TYR A 264 5.15 3.38 -5.75
N ASP A 265 5.68 2.63 -6.71
CA ASP A 265 5.74 1.18 -6.69
C ASP A 265 7.18 0.68 -6.63
N ILE A 266 7.40 -0.40 -5.88
CA ILE A 266 8.68 -1.12 -5.83
C ILE A 266 8.41 -2.59 -6.14
N MET A 267 9.24 -3.18 -7.01
CA MET A 267 9.21 -4.61 -7.26
C MET A 267 10.62 -5.19 -7.42
N PRO A 268 10.94 -6.35 -6.82
CA PRO A 268 12.14 -7.10 -7.17
C PRO A 268 12.11 -7.46 -8.66
N ALA A 269 13.24 -7.31 -9.37
CA ALA A 269 13.33 -7.55 -10.81
C ALA A 269 12.74 -8.91 -11.27
N PRO A 270 12.96 -10.04 -10.56
CA PRO A 270 12.35 -11.33 -10.93
C PRO A 270 10.81 -11.37 -10.84
N ALA A 271 10.21 -10.50 -10.03
CA ALA A 271 8.77 -10.41 -9.84
C ALA A 271 8.11 -9.30 -10.70
N PHE A 272 8.91 -8.48 -11.38
CA PHE A 272 8.42 -7.39 -12.22
C PHE A 272 7.90 -7.88 -13.58
N ALA A 273 8.81 -8.22 -14.49
CA ALA A 273 8.47 -8.67 -15.83
C ALA A 273 9.54 -9.59 -16.43
N ASP A 274 9.12 -10.53 -17.26
CA ASP A 274 10.04 -11.34 -18.06
C ASP A 274 10.53 -10.58 -19.32
N PRO A 275 11.57 -11.07 -20.03
CA PRO A 275 12.08 -10.43 -21.25
C PRO A 275 11.07 -10.31 -22.40
N THR A 276 9.95 -11.04 -22.35
CA THR A 276 8.85 -10.94 -23.34
C THR A 276 7.83 -9.85 -22.98
N GLY A 277 8.04 -9.16 -21.86
CA GLY A 277 7.15 -8.14 -21.32
C GLY A 277 5.94 -8.72 -20.61
N ARG A 278 5.95 -10.00 -20.22
CA ARG A 278 4.90 -10.58 -19.37
C ARG A 278 5.18 -10.19 -17.93
N PHE A 279 4.19 -9.60 -17.28
CA PHE A 279 4.32 -9.25 -15.87
C PHE A 279 4.30 -10.46 -14.94
N GLY A 280 4.95 -10.32 -13.79
CA GLY A 280 4.71 -11.19 -12.65
C GLY A 280 3.28 -11.06 -12.13
N ASP A 281 2.81 -12.08 -11.41
CA ASP A 281 1.40 -12.23 -11.03
C ASP A 281 0.86 -11.06 -10.19
N PHE A 282 1.72 -10.35 -9.45
CA PHE A 282 1.32 -9.27 -8.54
C PHE A 282 1.25 -7.88 -9.19
N ILE A 283 1.81 -7.68 -10.39
CA ILE A 283 1.87 -6.34 -11.01
C ILE A 283 0.49 -5.78 -11.38
N LEU A 284 -0.37 -6.60 -11.98
CA LEU A 284 -1.70 -6.13 -12.39
C LEU A 284 -2.61 -5.80 -11.20
N PRO A 285 -2.64 -6.61 -10.12
CA PRO A 285 -3.24 -6.21 -8.85
C PRO A 285 -2.68 -4.89 -8.33
N LEU A 286 -1.35 -4.79 -8.20
CA LEU A 286 -0.68 -3.61 -7.66
C LEU A 286 -1.06 -2.33 -8.42
N LEU A 287 -0.85 -2.29 -9.73
CA LEU A 287 -1.14 -1.10 -10.53
C LEU A 287 -2.62 -0.68 -10.43
N SER A 288 -3.53 -1.65 -10.35
CA SER A 288 -4.97 -1.38 -10.22
C SER A 288 -5.33 -0.89 -8.82
N HIS A 289 -4.72 -1.47 -7.77
CA HIS A 289 -4.89 -1.08 -6.37
C HIS A 289 -4.49 0.37 -6.15
N GLU A 290 -3.25 0.69 -6.50
CA GLU A 290 -2.68 2.01 -6.32
C GLU A 290 -3.38 3.08 -7.16
N PHE A 291 -3.85 2.72 -8.36
CA PHE A 291 -4.62 3.66 -9.17
C PHE A 291 -6.02 3.91 -8.60
N PHE A 292 -6.65 2.90 -7.97
CA PHE A 292 -7.97 3.07 -7.36
C PHE A 292 -7.93 3.95 -6.11
N HIS A 293 -6.78 3.95 -5.45
CA HIS A 293 -6.53 4.82 -4.32
C HIS A 293 -6.67 6.32 -4.62
N LEU A 294 -6.56 6.72 -5.89
CA LEU A 294 -6.97 8.04 -6.37
C LEU A 294 -8.33 8.46 -5.79
N TRP A 295 -9.30 7.55 -5.74
CA TRP A 295 -10.56 7.80 -5.07
C TRP A 295 -10.53 7.35 -3.62
N ASN A 296 -10.15 6.10 -3.33
CA ASN A 296 -10.22 5.53 -1.98
C ASN A 296 -8.83 5.06 -1.56
N VAL A 297 -8.00 5.81 -0.86
CA VAL A 297 -8.38 6.67 0.27
C VAL A 297 -8.09 8.16 0.06
N LYS A 298 -7.39 8.56 -1.01
CA LYS A 298 -6.92 9.95 -1.16
C LYS A 298 -8.04 10.99 -1.18
N ARG A 299 -9.26 10.59 -1.55
CA ARG A 299 -10.44 11.46 -1.58
C ARG A 299 -11.53 10.95 -0.64
N ILE A 300 -11.97 9.70 -0.81
CA ILE A 300 -12.89 8.98 0.07
C ILE A 300 -12.09 8.55 1.31
N ARG A 301 -11.96 9.46 2.26
CA ARG A 301 -11.10 9.28 3.44
C ARG A 301 -11.94 9.18 4.73
N PRO A 302 -11.56 8.32 5.68
CA PRO A 302 -12.14 8.33 7.01
C PRO A 302 -12.05 9.72 7.69
N ALA A 303 -13.07 10.07 8.47
CA ALA A 303 -13.13 11.35 9.16
C ALA A 303 -12.01 11.52 10.19
N GLU A 304 -11.53 10.42 10.77
CA GLU A 304 -10.42 10.40 11.72
C GLU A 304 -9.11 10.88 11.11
N MET A 305 -8.97 10.80 9.77
CA MET A 305 -7.78 11.20 8.99
C MET A 305 -7.99 12.51 8.21
N TRP A 306 -9.00 13.31 8.57
CA TRP A 306 -9.32 14.56 7.87
C TRP A 306 -9.32 15.77 8.84
N PRO A 307 -8.25 16.60 8.87
CA PRO A 307 -6.99 16.51 8.12
C PRO A 307 -6.03 15.45 8.69
N TYR A 308 -4.88 15.26 8.02
CA TYR A 308 -3.80 14.46 8.59
C TYR A 308 -3.12 15.20 9.74
N ASP A 309 -2.80 14.46 10.80
CA ASP A 309 -1.84 14.85 11.84
C ASP A 309 -0.51 14.16 11.55
N TYR A 310 0.54 14.93 11.30
CA TYR A 310 1.84 14.39 10.89
C TYR A 310 2.76 14.02 12.07
N HIS A 311 2.39 14.29 13.33
CA HIS A 311 3.25 14.09 14.51
C HIS A 311 3.23 12.67 15.08
N GLY A 312 2.06 12.04 15.07
CA GLY A 312 1.81 10.79 15.77
C GLY A 312 0.80 9.90 15.07
N GLU A 313 0.55 8.75 15.69
CA GLU A 313 -0.40 7.76 15.19
C GLU A 313 -1.81 8.34 15.09
N GLN A 314 -2.44 8.17 13.92
CA GLN A 314 -3.78 8.64 13.64
C GLN A 314 -4.71 7.45 13.34
N TYR A 315 -5.31 6.90 14.40
CA TYR A 315 -6.09 5.67 14.33
C TYR A 315 -7.41 5.83 13.56
N THR A 316 -7.75 4.83 12.75
CA THR A 316 -9.08 4.65 12.16
C THR A 316 -9.47 3.17 12.15
N PRO A 317 -10.75 2.83 12.41
CA PRO A 317 -11.22 1.45 12.28
C PRO A 317 -11.52 1.05 10.82
N LEU A 318 -11.28 1.93 9.84
CA LEU A 318 -11.78 1.80 8.47
C LEU A 318 -10.71 1.41 7.44
N LEU A 319 -9.53 0.92 7.83
CA LEU A 319 -8.50 0.48 6.87
C LEU A 319 -8.93 -0.76 6.08
N TRP A 320 -9.74 -1.65 6.64
CA TRP A 320 -10.35 -2.74 5.86
C TRP A 320 -11.18 -2.22 4.67
N TRP A 321 -11.75 -1.01 4.76
CA TRP A 321 -12.43 -0.34 3.67
C TRP A 321 -11.45 0.43 2.77
N SER A 322 -10.53 1.20 3.35
CA SER A 322 -9.56 1.99 2.58
C SER A 322 -8.59 1.11 1.76
N GLU A 323 -8.24 -0.06 2.29
CA GLU A 323 -7.22 -0.98 1.75
C GLU A 323 -7.86 -2.26 1.23
N GLY A 324 -8.57 -3.01 2.08
CA GLY A 324 -9.14 -4.30 1.67
C GLY A 324 -10.25 -4.17 0.61
N VAL A 325 -11.15 -3.20 0.72
CA VAL A 325 -12.12 -2.95 -0.36
C VAL A 325 -11.44 -2.38 -1.61
N THR A 326 -10.28 -1.74 -1.47
CA THR A 326 -9.44 -1.34 -2.62
C THR A 326 -8.85 -2.56 -3.32
N ASP A 327 -8.38 -3.58 -2.60
CA ASP A 327 -7.98 -4.89 -3.17
C ASP A 327 -9.14 -5.54 -3.95
N TYR A 328 -10.36 -5.50 -3.40
CA TYR A 328 -11.55 -5.98 -4.13
C TYR A 328 -11.73 -5.24 -5.45
N TYR A 329 -11.62 -3.91 -5.43
CA TYR A 329 -11.75 -3.10 -6.63
C TYR A 329 -10.58 -3.25 -7.60
N ALA A 330 -9.38 -3.55 -7.13
CA ALA A 330 -8.23 -3.88 -7.96
C ALA A 330 -8.48 -5.17 -8.75
N ASP A 331 -8.88 -6.24 -8.06
CA ASP A 331 -9.24 -7.53 -8.66
C ASP A 331 -10.42 -7.39 -9.64
N LEU A 332 -11.45 -6.65 -9.24
CA LEU A 332 -12.63 -6.39 -10.04
C LEU A 332 -12.31 -5.55 -11.27
N THR A 333 -11.37 -4.60 -11.16
CA THR A 333 -10.86 -3.81 -12.29
C THR A 333 -10.18 -4.73 -13.29
N ASN A 334 -9.30 -5.62 -12.83
CA ASN A 334 -8.59 -6.56 -13.70
C ASN A 334 -9.56 -7.50 -14.44
N LEU A 335 -10.61 -7.97 -13.77
CA LEU A 335 -11.69 -8.73 -14.39
C LEU A 335 -12.44 -7.91 -15.46
N ARG A 336 -12.95 -6.72 -15.08
CA ARG A 336 -13.75 -5.84 -15.96
C ARG A 336 -12.94 -5.30 -17.16
N ALA A 337 -11.63 -5.15 -17.00
CA ALA A 337 -10.69 -4.71 -18.02
C ALA A 337 -10.32 -5.81 -19.03
N GLY A 338 -10.73 -7.07 -18.76
CA GLY A 338 -10.29 -8.24 -19.53
C GLY A 338 -8.78 -8.48 -19.41
N LEU A 339 -8.17 -8.00 -18.34
CA LEU A 339 -6.77 -8.32 -17.98
C LEU A 339 -6.71 -9.69 -17.30
N TRP A 340 -7.77 -10.04 -16.56
CA TRP A 340 -7.97 -11.34 -15.95
C TRP A 340 -9.17 -12.07 -16.54
N ALA A 341 -9.06 -13.40 -16.60
CA ALA A 341 -10.20 -14.27 -16.82
C ALA A 341 -10.97 -14.49 -15.50
N ASP A 342 -12.23 -14.91 -15.59
CA ASP A 342 -13.08 -15.30 -14.46
C ASP A 342 -12.36 -16.25 -13.48
N SER A 343 -11.60 -17.22 -14.01
CA SER A 343 -10.85 -18.19 -13.22
C SER A 343 -9.74 -17.56 -12.39
N THR A 344 -9.08 -16.52 -12.89
CA THR A 344 -8.00 -15.83 -12.17
C THR A 344 -8.59 -15.04 -11.01
N PHE A 345 -9.66 -14.27 -11.25
CA PHE A 345 -10.39 -13.55 -10.21
C PHE A 345 -10.86 -14.47 -9.08
N LEU A 346 -11.53 -15.58 -9.43
CA LEU A 346 -12.01 -16.55 -8.44
C LEU A 346 -10.88 -17.30 -7.73
N SER A 347 -9.77 -17.57 -8.42
CA SER A 347 -8.59 -18.17 -7.80
C SER A 347 -7.93 -17.22 -6.80
N ASN A 348 -7.87 -15.92 -7.09
CA ASN A 348 -7.38 -14.91 -6.15
C ASN A 348 -8.27 -14.81 -4.91
N SER A 349 -9.60 -14.76 -5.09
CA SER A 349 -10.53 -14.84 -3.96
C SER A 349 -10.32 -16.10 -3.11
N ALA A 350 -10.02 -17.24 -3.72
CA ALA A 350 -9.71 -18.47 -2.99
C ALA A 350 -8.36 -18.41 -2.25
N VAL A 351 -7.37 -17.64 -2.75
CA VAL A 351 -6.13 -17.33 -2.03
C VAL A 351 -6.45 -16.50 -0.79
N ASN A 352 -7.26 -15.44 -0.93
CA ASN A 352 -7.66 -14.58 0.18
C ASN A 352 -8.40 -15.38 1.27
N ILE A 353 -9.33 -16.27 0.88
CA ILE A 353 -10.03 -17.13 1.86
C ILE A 353 -9.02 -18.00 2.62
N ARG A 354 -8.04 -18.59 1.94
CA ARG A 354 -7.00 -19.39 2.61
C ARG A 354 -6.16 -18.56 3.58
N GLN A 355 -5.83 -17.31 3.25
CA GLN A 355 -5.08 -16.44 4.15
C GLN A 355 -5.88 -16.08 5.40
N VAL A 356 -7.15 -15.69 5.23
CA VAL A 356 -8.06 -15.34 6.33
C VAL A 356 -8.34 -16.54 7.24
N GLU A 357 -8.65 -17.70 6.67
CA GLU A 357 -8.97 -18.93 7.43
C GLU A 357 -7.72 -19.58 8.04
N ALA A 358 -6.51 -19.16 7.64
CA ALA A 358 -5.26 -19.61 8.23
C ALA A 358 -4.78 -18.72 9.39
N ALA A 359 -5.48 -17.61 9.68
CA ALA A 359 -5.19 -16.78 10.84
C ALA A 359 -5.22 -17.64 12.13
N PRO A 360 -4.28 -17.43 13.07
CA PRO A 360 -4.15 -18.29 14.24
C PRO A 360 -5.32 -18.17 15.21
N GLU A 361 -6.08 -17.08 15.14
CA GLU A 361 -7.31 -16.87 15.89
C GLU A 361 -8.31 -15.99 15.11
N PRO A 362 -9.61 -16.06 15.45
CA PRO A 362 -10.62 -15.19 14.85
C PRO A 362 -10.34 -13.71 15.14
N TRP A 363 -10.47 -12.86 14.12
CA TRP A 363 -10.02 -11.46 14.17
C TRP A 363 -11.05 -10.49 13.58
N SER A 364 -11.12 -9.26 14.12
CA SER A 364 -12.00 -8.16 13.67
C SER A 364 -11.29 -7.27 12.64
N GLU A 365 -12.00 -6.86 11.58
CA GLU A 365 -11.43 -5.96 10.57
C GLU A 365 -11.10 -4.57 11.13
N GLU A 366 -11.93 -4.06 12.05
CA GLU A 366 -11.71 -2.77 12.69
C GLU A 366 -10.51 -2.83 13.65
N ASP A 367 -10.38 -3.92 14.42
CA ASP A 367 -9.21 -4.11 15.30
C ASP A 367 -7.92 -4.21 14.49
N GLY A 368 -7.97 -4.88 13.33
CA GLY A 368 -6.83 -4.96 12.41
C GLY A 368 -6.39 -3.60 11.89
N SER A 369 -7.36 -2.76 11.54
CA SER A 369 -7.13 -1.39 11.07
C SER A 369 -6.45 -0.52 12.15
N VAL A 370 -6.83 -0.70 13.42
CA VAL A 370 -6.22 0.04 14.53
C VAL A 370 -4.82 -0.50 14.84
N ALA A 371 -4.64 -1.82 14.82
CA ALA A 371 -3.39 -2.49 15.15
C ALA A 371 -2.30 -2.36 14.06
N THR A 372 -2.62 -1.84 12.87
CA THR A 372 -1.63 -1.60 11.80
C THR A 372 -0.41 -0.83 12.29
N TRP A 373 -0.63 0.21 13.11
CA TRP A 373 0.43 1.09 13.63
C TRP A 373 1.52 0.37 14.43
N ILE A 374 1.21 -0.81 14.97
CA ILE A 374 2.15 -1.60 15.77
C ILE A 374 2.65 -2.87 15.06
N ASN A 375 2.16 -3.15 13.84
CA ASN A 375 2.49 -4.36 13.09
C ASN A 375 2.37 -5.63 13.93
N GLU A 376 1.19 -5.86 14.53
CA GLU A 376 1.01 -6.97 15.47
C GLU A 376 1.34 -8.33 14.83
N VAL A 377 2.34 -9.00 15.41
CA VAL A 377 3.03 -10.13 14.77
C VAL A 377 2.22 -11.42 14.79
N TYR A 378 1.45 -11.67 15.85
CA TYR A 378 0.82 -12.99 16.04
C TYR A 378 -0.23 -13.29 14.96
N VAL A 379 -1.18 -12.37 14.79
CA VAL A 379 -2.22 -12.47 13.75
C VAL A 379 -1.81 -11.84 12.41
N ASN A 380 -0.69 -11.10 12.39
CA ASN A 380 -0.25 -10.28 11.26
C ASN A 380 -1.31 -9.24 10.88
N SER A 381 -1.80 -8.49 11.87
CA SER A 381 -2.97 -7.63 11.73
C SER A 381 -2.78 -6.52 10.70
N SER A 382 -1.55 -6.03 10.52
CA SER A 382 -1.19 -5.02 9.52
C SER A 382 -1.32 -5.50 8.07
N GLN A 383 -1.54 -6.81 7.86
CA GLN A 383 -1.70 -7.40 6.53
C GLN A 383 -3.06 -8.08 6.37
N LEU A 384 -3.66 -8.61 7.45
CA LEU A 384 -4.85 -9.45 7.34
C LEU A 384 -6.12 -8.69 6.91
N TYR A 385 -6.18 -7.37 7.15
CA TYR A 385 -7.33 -6.55 6.71
C TYR A 385 -7.41 -6.36 5.18
N TYR A 386 -6.32 -6.61 4.44
CA TYR A 386 -6.30 -6.60 2.97
C TYR A 386 -7.14 -7.77 2.40
N PRO A 387 -6.75 -9.05 2.58
CA PRO A 387 -7.51 -10.18 2.03
C PRO A 387 -8.89 -10.32 2.69
N LYS A 388 -9.03 -10.02 3.98
CA LYS A 388 -10.34 -10.06 4.66
C LYS A 388 -11.27 -8.97 4.12
N GLY A 389 -10.78 -7.73 4.04
CA GLY A 389 -11.56 -6.60 3.51
C GLY A 389 -11.91 -6.78 2.03
N SER A 390 -11.04 -7.40 1.23
CA SER A 390 -11.33 -7.74 -0.17
C SER A 390 -12.49 -8.71 -0.29
N LEU A 391 -12.50 -9.75 0.53
CA LEU A 391 -13.62 -10.69 0.59
C LEU A 391 -14.89 -10.04 1.13
N THR A 392 -14.77 -9.19 2.15
CA THR A 392 -15.87 -8.39 2.67
C THR A 392 -16.47 -7.51 1.56
N GLY A 393 -15.66 -6.81 0.78
CA GLY A 393 -16.09 -6.04 -0.40
C GLY A 393 -16.87 -6.88 -1.41
N LEU A 394 -16.36 -8.06 -1.78
CA LEU A 394 -17.06 -9.00 -2.66
C LEU A 394 -18.42 -9.42 -2.08
N LEU A 395 -18.48 -9.75 -0.78
CA LEU A 395 -19.71 -10.18 -0.10
C LEU A 395 -20.74 -9.05 -0.03
N LEU A 396 -20.30 -7.81 0.23
CA LEU A 396 -21.15 -6.62 0.22
C LEU A 396 -21.73 -6.38 -1.18
N ASP A 397 -20.91 -6.41 -2.23
CA ASP A 397 -21.37 -6.18 -3.60
C ASP A 397 -22.40 -7.26 -4.05
N VAL A 398 -22.11 -8.53 -3.79
CA VAL A 398 -23.06 -9.63 -4.10
C VAL A 398 -24.36 -9.48 -3.31
N SER A 399 -24.30 -9.06 -2.05
CA SER A 399 -25.49 -8.89 -1.20
C SER A 399 -26.39 -7.75 -1.69
N ILE A 400 -25.79 -6.60 -2.05
CA ILE A 400 -26.52 -5.45 -2.62
C ILE A 400 -27.16 -5.85 -3.95
N ARG A 401 -26.41 -6.51 -4.85
CA ARG A 401 -26.94 -6.94 -6.15
C ARG A 401 -28.05 -7.97 -6.01
N ASP A 402 -27.93 -8.93 -5.09
CA ASP A 402 -28.98 -9.93 -4.86
C ASP A 402 -30.28 -9.29 -4.33
N ALA A 403 -30.18 -8.40 -3.35
CA ALA A 403 -31.34 -7.76 -2.73
C ALA A 403 -32.02 -6.73 -3.64
N SER A 404 -31.25 -6.05 -4.48
CA SER A 404 -31.76 -5.03 -5.41
C SER A 404 -32.15 -5.58 -6.79
N ASP A 405 -32.04 -6.89 -7.03
CA ASP A 405 -32.12 -7.51 -8.36
C ASP A 405 -31.17 -6.84 -9.39
N ASN A 406 -29.94 -6.58 -8.96
CA ASN A 406 -28.87 -5.92 -9.72
C ASN A 406 -29.20 -4.46 -10.13
N ARG A 407 -30.13 -3.78 -9.43
CA ARG A 407 -30.37 -2.33 -9.61
C ARG A 407 -29.27 -1.48 -8.98
N PHE A 408 -28.68 -1.96 -7.89
CA PHE A 408 -27.56 -1.30 -7.18
C PHE A 408 -26.38 -2.25 -7.02
N SER A 409 -25.20 -1.68 -6.77
CA SER A 409 -23.96 -2.39 -6.46
C SER A 409 -23.13 -1.64 -5.41
N LEU A 410 -21.99 -2.22 -5.02
CA LEU A 410 -21.02 -1.52 -4.18
C LEU A 410 -20.47 -0.24 -4.87
N ASP A 411 -20.47 -0.20 -6.20
CA ASP A 411 -20.05 0.98 -6.98
C ASP A 411 -20.92 2.20 -6.65
N ASP A 412 -22.22 2.00 -6.38
CA ASP A 412 -23.13 3.07 -5.94
C ASP A 412 -22.76 3.62 -4.57
N VAL A 413 -22.29 2.76 -3.66
CA VAL A 413 -21.80 3.15 -2.33
C VAL A 413 -20.54 4.00 -2.47
N MET A 414 -19.57 3.57 -3.29
CA MET A 414 -18.34 4.33 -3.56
C MET A 414 -18.63 5.71 -4.14
N ARG A 415 -19.54 5.79 -5.12
CA ARG A 415 -19.97 7.07 -5.71
C ARG A 415 -20.70 7.97 -4.72
N ALA A 416 -21.51 7.39 -3.84
CA ALA A 416 -22.19 8.13 -2.78
C ALA A 416 -21.20 8.67 -1.74
N LEU A 417 -20.22 7.88 -1.31
CA LEU A 417 -19.14 8.34 -0.42
C LEU A 417 -18.37 9.51 -1.05
N PHE A 418 -17.98 9.37 -2.32
CA PHE A 418 -17.28 10.41 -3.06
C PHE A 418 -18.10 11.72 -3.14
N THR A 419 -19.38 11.63 -3.46
CA THR A 419 -20.22 12.81 -3.72
C THR A 419 -20.76 13.47 -2.45
N ARG A 420 -21.13 12.67 -1.44
CA ARG A 420 -21.80 13.16 -0.22
C ARG A 420 -20.82 13.52 0.91
N PHE A 421 -19.57 13.07 0.83
CA PHE A 421 -18.54 13.36 1.85
C PHE A 421 -17.37 14.14 1.25
N TYR A 422 -16.58 13.52 0.36
CA TYR A 422 -15.39 14.18 -0.19
C TYR A 422 -15.72 15.48 -0.92
N LYS A 423 -16.69 15.48 -1.85
CA LYS A 423 -17.11 16.71 -2.55
C LYS A 423 -17.73 17.76 -1.64
N GLN A 424 -18.08 17.40 -0.40
CA GLN A 424 -18.54 18.32 0.65
C GLN A 424 -17.41 18.75 1.60
N GLY A 425 -16.15 18.40 1.30
CA GLY A 425 -14.98 18.82 2.07
C GLY A 425 -14.81 18.10 3.42
N LYS A 426 -15.30 16.86 3.54
CA LYS A 426 -15.21 16.09 4.80
C LYS A 426 -14.96 14.60 4.56
N GLY A 427 -14.35 13.94 5.54
CA GLY A 427 -14.28 12.48 5.61
C GLY A 427 -15.59 11.83 6.05
N PHE A 428 -15.68 10.51 5.89
CA PHE A 428 -16.85 9.70 6.29
C PHE A 428 -16.55 8.89 7.57
N ARG A 429 -17.60 8.53 8.32
CA ARG A 429 -17.52 7.68 9.51
C ARG A 429 -18.09 6.29 9.24
N THR A 430 -17.85 5.32 10.12
CA THR A 430 -18.48 3.98 10.05
C THR A 430 -20.00 4.08 9.91
N ALA A 431 -20.65 4.93 10.71
CA ALA A 431 -22.11 5.12 10.63
C ALA A 431 -22.60 5.62 9.27
N ASP A 432 -21.82 6.45 8.58
CA ASP A 432 -22.14 6.95 7.25
C ASP A 432 -22.08 5.83 6.21
N LEU A 433 -21.02 5.02 6.26
CA LEU A 433 -20.86 3.85 5.40
C LEU A 433 -22.02 2.85 5.60
N LEU A 434 -22.34 2.50 6.84
CA LEU A 434 -23.44 1.58 7.14
C LEU A 434 -24.79 2.14 6.66
N ALA A 435 -25.01 3.45 6.77
CA ALA A 435 -26.24 4.08 6.26
C ALA A 435 -26.34 3.97 4.73
N LEU A 436 -25.23 4.16 4.00
CA LEU A 436 -25.21 4.01 2.54
C LEU A 436 -25.44 2.56 2.10
N LEU A 437 -24.88 1.58 2.82
CA LEU A 437 -25.16 0.15 2.55
C LEU A 437 -26.65 -0.16 2.70
N LYS A 438 -27.31 0.37 3.73
CA LYS A 438 -28.77 0.24 3.92
C LYS A 438 -29.55 0.90 2.79
N GLU A 439 -29.16 2.11 2.39
CA GLU A 439 -29.80 2.85 1.29
C GLU A 439 -29.73 2.10 -0.04
N MET A 440 -28.61 1.42 -0.33
CA MET A 440 -28.45 0.62 -1.55
C MET A 440 -29.16 -0.75 -1.50
N GLY A 441 -29.83 -1.05 -0.38
CA GLY A 441 -30.67 -2.23 -0.23
C GLY A 441 -29.98 -3.44 0.37
N MET A 442 -28.79 -3.30 0.97
CA MET A 442 -28.17 -4.42 1.69
C MET A 442 -29.05 -4.85 2.88
N PRO A 443 -29.38 -6.15 3.00
CA PRO A 443 -30.15 -6.65 4.13
C PRO A 443 -29.29 -6.75 5.40
N ASP A 444 -29.90 -6.47 6.55
CA ASP A 444 -29.30 -6.65 7.89
C ASP A 444 -27.86 -6.11 8.03
N VAL A 445 -27.65 -4.85 7.62
CA VAL A 445 -26.33 -4.20 7.68
C VAL A 445 -25.76 -4.18 9.11
N ASP A 446 -26.62 -3.95 10.12
CA ASP A 446 -26.17 -3.90 11.51
C ASP A 446 -25.71 -5.29 12.00
N GLY A 447 -26.46 -6.36 11.69
CA GLY A 447 -26.06 -7.72 12.01
C GLY A 447 -24.80 -8.16 11.28
N PHE A 448 -24.65 -7.78 10.00
CA PHE A 448 -23.43 -8.04 9.23
C PHE A 448 -22.22 -7.34 9.86
N TYR A 449 -22.35 -6.06 10.19
CA TYR A 449 -21.29 -5.27 10.82
C TYR A 449 -20.85 -5.87 12.16
N GLN A 450 -21.80 -6.17 13.05
CA GLN A 450 -21.51 -6.70 14.39
C GLN A 450 -20.85 -8.09 14.37
N ARG A 451 -21.11 -8.90 13.35
CA ARG A 451 -20.60 -10.27 13.29
C ARG A 451 -19.28 -10.38 12.53
N TYR A 452 -19.13 -9.65 11.42
CA TYR A 452 -18.08 -9.91 10.45
C TYR A 452 -17.03 -8.80 10.33
N ILE A 453 -17.44 -7.54 10.51
CA ILE A 453 -16.57 -6.37 10.39
C ILE A 453 -15.95 -6.05 11.76
N ASN A 454 -16.79 -5.69 12.74
CA ASN A 454 -16.35 -5.47 14.13
C ASN A 454 -16.35 -6.79 14.95
N GLY A 455 -17.08 -7.79 14.47
CA GLY A 455 -17.10 -9.12 15.06
C GLY A 455 -15.98 -10.03 14.55
N ARG A 456 -15.96 -11.25 15.11
CA ARG A 456 -14.93 -12.27 14.85
C ARG A 456 -15.52 -13.53 14.22
N ASP A 457 -16.75 -13.49 13.74
CA ASP A 457 -17.35 -14.65 13.07
C ASP A 457 -16.66 -14.88 11.72
N PRO A 458 -16.51 -16.15 11.28
CA PRO A 458 -16.08 -16.45 9.92
C PRO A 458 -17.03 -15.83 8.88
N LEU A 459 -16.47 -15.31 7.80
CA LEU A 459 -17.23 -14.64 6.75
C LEU A 459 -18.23 -15.60 6.05
N PRO A 460 -19.43 -15.13 5.66
CA PRO A 460 -20.54 -15.99 5.25
C PRO A 460 -20.49 -16.46 3.78
N TYR A 461 -19.31 -16.89 3.29
CA TYR A 461 -19.06 -17.23 1.88
C TYR A 461 -20.10 -18.18 1.27
N ASP A 462 -20.45 -19.26 1.99
CA ASP A 462 -21.34 -20.32 1.48
C ASP A 462 -22.80 -19.86 1.32
N SER A 463 -23.19 -18.78 1.98
CA SER A 463 -24.55 -18.23 1.90
C SER A 463 -24.67 -17.06 0.92
N VAL A 464 -23.57 -16.35 0.67
CA VAL A 464 -23.57 -15.14 -0.15
C VAL A 464 -23.07 -15.42 -1.57
N LEU A 465 -21.91 -16.06 -1.74
CA LEU A 465 -21.30 -16.25 -3.06
C LEU A 465 -22.17 -17.07 -4.05
N PRO A 466 -22.93 -18.10 -3.62
CA PRO A 466 -23.85 -18.80 -4.51
C PRO A 466 -24.94 -17.91 -5.10
N LYS A 467 -25.27 -16.76 -4.51
CA LYS A 467 -26.24 -15.81 -5.08
C LYS A 467 -25.76 -15.20 -6.39
N ALA A 468 -24.44 -15.10 -6.59
CA ALA A 468 -23.81 -14.69 -7.85
C ALA A 468 -23.47 -15.88 -8.78
N GLY A 469 -23.91 -17.10 -8.43
CA GLY A 469 -23.55 -18.31 -9.16
C GLY A 469 -22.07 -18.67 -9.01
N ILE A 470 -21.47 -18.38 -7.86
CA ILE A 470 -20.12 -18.81 -7.49
C ILE A 470 -20.25 -20.01 -6.55
N VAL A 471 -19.66 -21.14 -6.93
CA VAL A 471 -19.63 -22.37 -6.14
C VAL A 471 -18.36 -22.36 -5.29
N VAL A 472 -18.53 -22.48 -3.97
CA VAL A 472 -17.42 -22.61 -3.02
C VAL A 472 -17.24 -24.09 -2.69
N THR A 473 -16.12 -24.66 -3.10
CA THR A 473 -15.75 -26.04 -2.74
C THR A 473 -14.69 -26.00 -1.65
N ARG A 474 -14.99 -26.63 -0.51
CA ARG A 474 -14.07 -26.80 0.60
C ARG A 474 -13.58 -28.24 0.60
N ARG A 475 -12.26 -28.44 0.60
CA ARG A 475 -11.65 -29.76 0.74
C ARG A 475 -10.64 -29.72 1.88
N THR A 476 -11.00 -30.37 2.97
CA THR A 476 -10.11 -30.59 4.11
C THR A 476 -9.34 -31.88 3.92
N THR A 477 -8.02 -31.80 3.97
CA THR A 477 -7.12 -32.95 3.96
C THR A 477 -6.24 -32.93 5.21
N ALA A 478 -6.21 -34.05 5.93
CA ALA A 478 -5.22 -34.27 6.97
C ALA A 478 -3.91 -34.69 6.28
N LEU A 479 -2.84 -33.95 6.54
CA LEU A 479 -1.51 -34.24 6.01
C LEU A 479 -0.51 -34.38 7.17
N PRO A 480 0.46 -35.30 7.07
CA PRO A 480 1.54 -35.39 8.04
C PRO A 480 2.21 -34.03 8.23
N PHE A 481 2.35 -33.61 9.48
CA PHE A 481 2.89 -32.31 9.85
C PHE A 481 3.92 -32.48 10.97
N LEU A 482 5.18 -32.28 10.60
CA LEU A 482 6.30 -32.37 11.54
C LEU A 482 6.47 -31.08 12.36
N GLY A 483 6.18 -29.92 11.77
CA GLY A 483 6.29 -28.60 12.39
C GLY A 483 7.69 -27.99 12.36
N VAL A 484 8.38 -28.10 11.21
CA VAL A 484 9.75 -27.64 11.02
C VAL A 484 9.83 -26.76 9.78
N THR A 485 10.44 -25.59 9.91
CA THR A 485 10.94 -24.80 8.78
C THR A 485 12.44 -25.03 8.67
N SER A 486 12.93 -25.42 7.49
CA SER A 486 14.34 -25.70 7.24
C SER A 486 14.85 -24.96 6.02
N GLY A 487 16.10 -24.50 6.05
CA GLY A 487 16.78 -23.87 4.91
C GLY A 487 18.12 -24.53 4.63
N ALA A 488 18.51 -24.52 3.35
CA ALA A 488 19.83 -25.02 2.96
C ALA A 488 20.91 -24.00 3.33
N THR A 489 22.01 -24.48 3.91
CA THR A 489 23.24 -23.71 4.09
C THR A 489 24.06 -23.66 2.80
N PRO A 490 25.08 -22.78 2.70
CA PRO A 490 25.95 -22.72 1.52
C PRO A 490 26.67 -24.04 1.19
N ASP A 491 26.92 -24.89 2.18
CA ASP A 491 27.47 -26.23 2.03
C ASP A 491 26.40 -27.32 1.77
N GLY A 492 25.16 -26.91 1.54
CA GLY A 492 24.03 -27.76 1.13
C GLY A 492 23.28 -28.44 2.27
N GLN A 493 23.67 -28.26 3.53
CA GLN A 493 23.00 -28.91 4.65
C GLN A 493 21.64 -28.27 4.92
N LEU A 494 20.60 -29.09 5.14
CA LEU A 494 19.30 -28.59 5.56
C LEU A 494 19.28 -28.38 7.07
N VAL A 495 19.27 -27.11 7.48
CA VAL A 495 19.27 -26.68 8.88
C VAL A 495 17.88 -26.21 9.29
N VAL A 496 17.45 -26.62 10.47
CA VAL A 496 16.21 -26.14 11.10
C VAL A 496 16.34 -24.65 11.42
N GLN A 497 15.44 -23.84 10.86
CA GLN A 497 15.36 -22.40 11.12
C GLN A 497 14.32 -22.08 12.20
N ALA A 498 13.21 -22.82 12.22
CA ALA A 498 12.15 -22.66 13.20
C ALA A 498 11.43 -23.98 13.47
N VAL A 499 10.88 -24.11 14.67
CA VAL A 499 10.06 -25.25 15.09
C VAL A 499 8.73 -24.73 15.61
N SER A 500 7.62 -25.22 15.08
CA SER A 500 6.28 -24.82 15.51
C SER A 500 6.02 -25.32 16.94
N PRO A 501 5.59 -24.45 17.88
CA PRO A 501 5.18 -24.87 19.22
C PRO A 501 4.10 -25.96 19.19
N GLY A 502 4.21 -26.96 20.06
CA GLY A 502 3.26 -28.08 20.14
C GLY A 502 3.29 -29.07 18.95
N SER A 503 4.26 -28.94 18.04
CA SER A 503 4.43 -29.87 16.92
C SER A 503 5.12 -31.17 17.32
N ALA A 504 5.07 -32.16 16.43
CA ALA A 504 5.77 -33.45 16.62
C ALA A 504 7.29 -33.27 16.77
N ALA A 505 7.90 -32.32 16.04
CA ALA A 505 9.32 -31.98 16.19
C ALA A 505 9.61 -31.22 17.49
N GLY A 506 8.75 -30.27 17.86
CA GLY A 506 8.90 -29.51 19.10
C GLY A 506 8.85 -30.41 20.34
N GLU A 507 7.88 -31.31 20.40
CA GLU A 507 7.77 -32.29 21.49
C GLU A 507 8.93 -33.30 21.52
N ALA A 508 9.53 -33.60 20.36
CA ALA A 508 10.73 -34.44 20.29
C ALA A 508 12.01 -33.75 20.75
N GLY A 509 11.96 -32.44 21.01
CA GLY A 509 13.12 -31.64 21.42
C GLY A 509 14.01 -31.17 20.28
N MET A 510 13.49 -31.09 19.04
CA MET A 510 14.20 -30.46 17.92
C MET A 510 14.26 -28.94 18.13
N VAL A 511 15.39 -28.32 17.77
CA VAL A 511 15.61 -26.87 17.95
C VAL A 511 16.19 -26.21 16.70
N PRO A 512 16.02 -24.89 16.51
CA PRO A 512 16.75 -24.15 15.49
C PRO A 512 18.26 -24.39 15.56
N GLY A 513 18.91 -24.58 14.41
CA GLY A 513 20.32 -24.94 14.28
C GLY A 513 20.59 -26.43 14.11
N ASP A 514 19.62 -27.31 14.37
CA ASP A 514 19.75 -28.74 14.08
C ASP A 514 19.90 -28.99 12.57
N VAL A 515 20.88 -29.80 12.17
CA VAL A 515 20.99 -30.28 10.78
C VAL A 515 20.11 -31.51 10.63
N LEU A 516 19.16 -31.48 9.71
CA LEU A 516 18.25 -32.59 9.41
C LEU A 516 19.00 -33.68 8.64
N LEU A 517 19.01 -34.90 9.18
CA LEU A 517 19.64 -36.07 8.53
C LEU A 517 18.59 -37.11 8.09
N LYS A 518 17.61 -37.41 8.95
CA LYS A 518 16.57 -38.41 8.67
C LYS A 518 15.25 -38.10 9.37
N ILE A 519 14.13 -38.36 8.70
CA ILE A 519 12.77 -38.21 9.24
C ILE A 519 12.05 -39.56 9.10
N GLY A 520 12.06 -40.33 10.19
CA GLY A 520 11.70 -41.75 10.20
C GLY A 520 12.56 -42.53 9.21
N ASP A 521 11.97 -43.03 8.12
CA ASP A 521 12.67 -43.76 7.06
C ASP A 521 13.24 -42.86 5.94
N ILE A 522 12.98 -41.55 5.97
CA ILE A 522 13.31 -40.62 4.88
C ILE A 522 14.67 -39.99 5.13
N ALA A 523 15.65 -40.27 4.27
CA ALA A 523 16.92 -39.56 4.28
C ALA A 523 16.72 -38.13 3.78
N VAL A 524 17.32 -37.16 4.47
CA VAL A 524 17.28 -35.75 4.10
C VAL A 524 18.60 -35.41 3.40
N THR A 525 18.52 -35.02 2.13
CA THR A 525 19.65 -34.56 1.32
C THR A 525 19.37 -33.17 0.75
N PRO A 526 20.42 -32.42 0.34
CA PRO A 526 20.28 -31.04 -0.15
C PRO A 526 19.23 -30.87 -1.25
N ASP A 527 19.19 -31.84 -2.19
CA ASP A 527 18.32 -31.80 -3.37
C ASP A 527 16.96 -32.48 -3.16
N SER A 528 16.67 -32.98 -1.96
CA SER A 528 15.43 -33.71 -1.68
C SER A 528 14.33 -32.79 -1.12
N ASP A 529 13.12 -32.86 -1.70
CA ASP A 529 11.91 -32.37 -1.03
C ASP A 529 11.47 -33.39 0.03
N TRP A 530 12.19 -33.40 1.15
CA TRP A 530 11.90 -34.27 2.28
C TRP A 530 10.46 -34.06 2.79
N GLY A 531 9.91 -32.84 2.66
CA GLY A 531 8.57 -32.50 3.09
C GLY A 531 7.51 -33.23 2.26
N ALA A 532 7.64 -33.24 0.94
CA ALA A 532 6.76 -34.00 0.05
C ALA A 532 6.90 -35.51 0.27
N ALA A 533 8.13 -36.01 0.42
CA ALA A 533 8.38 -37.41 0.73
C ALA A 533 7.72 -37.82 2.06
N PHE A 534 7.85 -36.99 3.10
CA PHE A 534 7.26 -37.20 4.42
C PHE A 534 5.74 -37.25 4.36
N ARG A 535 5.12 -36.25 3.71
CA ARG A 535 3.66 -36.20 3.53
C ARG A 535 3.13 -37.37 2.72
N THR A 536 3.91 -37.94 1.81
CA THR A 536 3.52 -39.09 1.00
C THR A 536 3.64 -40.39 1.81
N ARG A 537 4.76 -40.59 2.49
CA ARG A 537 5.09 -41.82 3.23
C ARG A 537 4.21 -42.06 4.44
N TYR A 538 3.87 -41.00 5.19
CA TYR A 538 3.17 -41.10 6.47
C TYR A 538 1.71 -40.67 6.40
N ARG A 539 1.15 -40.45 5.21
CA ARG A 539 -0.26 -40.09 5.07
C ARG A 539 -1.16 -41.18 5.67
N GLY A 540 -2.14 -40.78 6.46
CA GLY A 540 -3.09 -41.66 7.13
C GLY A 540 -2.48 -42.49 8.26
N GLN A 541 -1.29 -42.14 8.75
CA GLN A 541 -0.56 -42.89 9.77
C GLN A 541 -0.44 -42.11 11.10
N ALA A 542 -1.39 -41.22 11.40
CA ALA A 542 -1.41 -40.46 12.65
C ALA A 542 -1.22 -41.38 13.88
N GLY A 543 -0.36 -40.97 14.80
CA GLY A 543 0.00 -41.74 16.01
C GLY A 543 1.11 -42.78 15.81
N GLN A 544 1.51 -43.10 14.57
CA GLN A 544 2.61 -44.04 14.34
C GLN A 544 3.92 -43.51 14.92
N PRO A 545 4.63 -44.28 15.78
CA PRO A 545 5.94 -43.89 16.28
C PRO A 545 6.95 -43.73 15.15
N MET A 546 7.82 -42.73 15.26
CA MET A 546 8.96 -42.55 14.36
C MET A 546 10.13 -41.91 15.10
N THR A 547 11.30 -41.92 14.46
CA THR A 547 12.50 -41.27 14.96
C THR A 547 12.95 -40.15 14.02
N LEU A 548 13.42 -39.04 14.57
CA LEU A 548 14.11 -37.98 13.84
C LEU A 548 15.60 -38.12 14.12
N THR A 549 16.42 -38.14 13.06
CA THR A 549 17.88 -38.11 13.20
C THR A 549 18.35 -36.72 12.81
N VAL A 550 18.97 -36.03 13.76
CA VAL A 550 19.54 -34.70 13.56
C VAL A 550 20.98 -34.67 14.01
N ARG A 551 21.77 -33.77 13.43
CA ARG A 551 23.07 -33.41 13.99
C ARG A 551 22.94 -32.06 14.69
N ARG A 552 23.18 -32.05 15.98
CA ARG A 552 23.27 -30.86 16.83
C ARG A 552 24.74 -30.66 17.18
N GLU A 553 25.31 -29.54 16.73
CA GLU A 553 26.75 -29.30 16.82
C GLU A 553 27.55 -30.48 16.20
N SER A 554 28.33 -31.20 17.02
CA SER A 554 29.11 -32.38 16.59
C SER A 554 28.43 -33.72 16.89
N GLN A 555 27.26 -33.72 17.55
CA GLN A 555 26.59 -34.95 17.99
C GLN A 555 25.41 -35.30 17.09
N THR A 556 25.31 -36.59 16.73
CA THR A 556 24.11 -37.13 16.07
C THR A 556 23.12 -37.59 17.14
N LEU A 557 21.94 -36.97 17.15
CA LEU A 557 20.86 -37.26 18.08
C LEU A 557 19.75 -38.05 17.37
N THR A 558 19.15 -38.99 18.09
CA THR A 558 17.92 -39.66 17.69
C THR A 558 16.79 -39.21 18.60
N LEU A 559 15.85 -38.48 18.05
CA LEU A 559 14.71 -37.91 18.77
C LEU A 559 13.48 -38.77 18.50
N ASN A 560 12.82 -39.25 19.55
CA ASN A 560 11.61 -40.06 19.41
C ASN A 560 10.39 -39.16 19.27
N THR A 561 9.50 -39.49 18.34
CA THR A 561 8.22 -38.80 18.15
C THR A 561 7.19 -39.73 17.54
N HIS A 562 6.05 -39.19 17.13
CA HIS A 562 5.01 -39.89 16.41
C HIS A 562 4.51 -39.05 15.23
N VAL A 563 3.94 -39.69 14.21
CA VAL A 563 3.29 -38.98 13.11
C VAL A 563 2.14 -38.17 13.69
N ARG A 564 2.19 -36.85 13.50
CA ARG A 564 1.03 -35.98 13.65
C ARG A 564 0.51 -35.58 12.29
N GLU A 565 -0.79 -35.44 12.18
CA GLU A 565 -1.42 -34.85 11.01
C GLU A 565 -2.00 -33.50 11.38
N ARG A 566 -1.93 -32.56 10.44
CA ARG A 566 -2.60 -31.28 10.51
C ARG A 566 -3.64 -31.23 9.42
N ALA A 567 -4.88 -30.91 9.80
CA ALA A 567 -5.92 -30.62 8.83
C ALA A 567 -5.55 -29.34 8.08
N THR A 568 -5.60 -29.40 6.76
CA THR A 568 -5.43 -28.26 5.87
C THR A 568 -6.67 -28.16 5.01
N THR A 569 -7.31 -26.99 5.00
CA THR A 569 -8.49 -26.74 4.18
C THR A 569 -8.07 -25.97 2.94
N SER A 570 -8.36 -26.55 1.77
CA SER A 570 -8.24 -25.88 0.48
C SER A 570 -9.60 -25.39 0.02
N PHE A 571 -9.62 -24.19 -0.55
CA PHE A 571 -10.81 -23.57 -1.11
C PHE A 571 -10.64 -23.46 -2.63
N ARG A 572 -11.71 -23.77 -3.36
CA ARG A 572 -11.81 -23.55 -4.80
C ARG A 572 -13.12 -22.85 -5.10
N LEU A 573 -13.03 -21.74 -5.82
CA LEU A 573 -14.18 -20.96 -6.25
C LEU A 573 -14.33 -21.10 -7.76
N GLU A 574 -15.54 -21.41 -8.22
CA GLU A 574 -15.84 -21.61 -9.64
C GLU A 574 -17.19 -21.02 -10.02
N ARG A 575 -17.36 -20.72 -11.30
CA ARG A 575 -18.67 -20.43 -11.86
C ARG A 575 -19.55 -21.68 -11.76
N ALA A 576 -20.79 -21.51 -11.33
CA ALA A 576 -21.78 -22.57 -11.40
C ALA A 576 -21.93 -23.04 -12.86
N PRO A 577 -21.93 -24.35 -13.14
CA PRO A 577 -22.03 -24.86 -14.51
C PRO A 577 -23.39 -24.58 -15.15
N SER A 578 -24.43 -24.36 -14.35
CA SER A 578 -25.78 -24.02 -14.80
C SER A 578 -26.39 -22.98 -13.84
N PRO A 579 -26.00 -21.70 -13.95
CA PRO A 579 -26.51 -20.66 -13.07
C PRO A 579 -27.98 -20.37 -13.40
N THR A 580 -28.78 -20.10 -12.37
CA THR A 580 -30.13 -19.54 -12.55
C THR A 580 -30.07 -18.19 -13.27
N PRO A 581 -31.17 -17.71 -13.89
CA PRO A 581 -31.19 -16.40 -14.55
C PRO A 581 -30.74 -15.26 -13.63
N LYS A 582 -31.13 -15.28 -12.34
CA LYS A 582 -30.70 -14.27 -11.35
C LYS A 582 -29.20 -14.32 -11.09
N GLN A 583 -28.65 -15.51 -10.84
CA GLN A 583 -27.21 -15.70 -10.64
C GLN A 583 -26.39 -15.24 -11.86
N ALA A 584 -26.85 -15.54 -13.08
CA ALA A 584 -26.21 -15.10 -14.30
C ALA A 584 -26.28 -13.56 -14.47
N LYS A 585 -27.42 -12.95 -14.11
CA LYS A 585 -27.59 -11.48 -14.10
C LYS A 585 -26.60 -10.81 -13.14
N ILE A 586 -26.51 -11.29 -11.90
CA ILE A 586 -25.61 -10.74 -10.87
C ILE A 586 -24.15 -10.87 -11.29
N TRP A 587 -23.72 -12.04 -11.76
CA TRP A 587 -22.35 -12.21 -12.24
C TRP A 587 -22.02 -11.28 -13.40
N ARG A 588 -22.91 -11.18 -14.39
CA ARG A 588 -22.71 -10.27 -15.52
C ARG A 588 -22.58 -8.84 -15.02
N GLY A 589 -23.44 -8.43 -14.10
CA GLY A 589 -23.38 -7.11 -13.47
C GLY A 589 -22.04 -6.86 -12.77
N LEU A 590 -21.55 -7.83 -12.01
CA LEU A 590 -20.25 -7.77 -11.33
C LEU A 590 -19.09 -7.67 -12.34
N ALA A 591 -19.03 -8.58 -13.30
CA ALA A 591 -17.94 -8.71 -14.28
C ALA A 591 -17.92 -7.59 -15.33
N THR A 592 -18.99 -6.81 -15.46
CA THR A 592 -19.08 -5.70 -16.45
C THR A 592 -19.32 -4.33 -15.81
N GLY A 593 -19.58 -4.26 -14.51
CA GLY A 593 -19.98 -3.02 -13.84
C GLY A 593 -21.39 -2.54 -14.17
N THR A 594 -22.22 -3.37 -14.80
CA THR A 594 -23.58 -2.98 -15.19
C THR A 594 -24.60 -3.20 -14.08
N THR A 595 -25.47 -2.22 -13.90
CA THR A 595 -26.73 -2.34 -13.14
C THR A 595 -27.90 -2.37 -14.13
N SER A 596 -29.03 -2.95 -13.72
CA SER A 596 -30.23 -3.04 -14.57
C SER A 596 -31.47 -2.71 -13.74
N PRO A 597 -32.36 -1.80 -14.20
CA PRO A 597 -33.64 -1.51 -13.56
C PRO A 597 -34.51 -2.75 -13.33
#